data_AF-A0A950EQB5-F1
#
_entry.id   AF-A0A950EQB5-F1
#
_cell.length_a   1.000
_cell.length_b   1.000
_cell.length_c   1.000
_cell.angle_alpha   90.00
_cell.angle_beta   90.00
_cell.angle_gamma   90.00
#
_symmetry.space_group_name_H-M   'P 1'
#
loop_
_entity.id
_entity.type
_entity.pdbx_description
1 polymer ?
#
loop_
_entity_poly.entity_id
_entity_poly.type
_entity_poly.pdbx_seq_one_letter_code
_entity_poly.pdbx_strand_id
1 'polypeptide(L)'
;HIHRIGRTGRGDAEGLALNLVSMDEMGSVGKIEQLQGRSSEFFPVAELTPTAGGELVPPMCTIQIIGGRKEKIRAGDVMGAMCADFGYGREQIGKISVNDFSTYVAVDRRIAAQACAKLNAGKVKGKTVKARLL
;
A
#
# COMPACT_ATOMS: atom_id res chain seq x y z
N HIS A 1 26.80 10.85 4.16
CA HIS A 1 26.50 9.81 3.15
C HIS A 1 25.47 10.39 2.18
N ILE A 2 25.74 10.37 0.87
CA ILE A 2 24.79 10.92 -0.13
C ILE A 2 23.84 9.80 -0.53
N HIS A 3 22.55 9.96 -0.18
CA HIS A 3 21.51 9.05 -0.65
C HIS A 3 21.24 9.35 -2.12
N ARG A 4 21.38 8.34 -2.98
CA ARG A 4 21.01 8.46 -4.40
C ARG A 4 19.49 8.38 -4.53
N ILE A 5 18.90 9.30 -5.27
CA ILE A 5 17.52 9.17 -5.73
C ILE A 5 17.52 8.06 -6.80
N GLY A 6 17.01 6.87 -6.44
CA GLY A 6 17.04 5.68 -7.32
C GLY A 6 15.98 5.72 -8.42
N ARG A 7 16.12 4.82 -9.42
CA ARG A 7 15.15 4.45 -10.48
C ARG A 7 14.20 5.57 -10.96
N THR A 8 14.73 6.74 -11.29
CA THR A 8 13.95 7.81 -11.93
C THR A 8 13.66 7.47 -13.39
N GLY A 9 14.62 6.86 -14.10
CA GLY A 9 14.46 6.28 -15.44
C GLY A 9 14.71 4.77 -15.47
N ARG A 10 14.16 4.06 -16.46
CA ARG A 10 14.44 2.63 -16.74
C ARG A 10 14.86 2.47 -18.21
N GLY A 11 15.97 1.78 -18.46
CA GLY A 11 16.49 1.60 -19.83
C GLY A 11 16.88 2.94 -20.45
N ASP A 12 16.41 3.21 -21.67
CA ASP A 12 16.63 4.46 -22.40
C ASP A 12 15.62 5.57 -22.07
N ALA A 13 14.79 5.38 -21.04
CA ALA A 13 13.78 6.37 -20.66
C ALA A 13 14.32 7.41 -19.66
N GLU A 14 13.96 8.68 -19.89
CA GLU A 14 14.22 9.77 -18.95
C GLU A 14 13.35 9.65 -17.69
N GLY A 15 13.82 10.26 -16.62
CA GLY A 15 13.21 10.18 -15.30
C GLY A 15 13.16 11.53 -14.61
N LEU A 16 12.02 11.84 -13.99
CA LEU A 16 11.84 13.05 -13.21
C LEU A 16 11.93 12.74 -11.71
N ALA A 17 12.76 13.49 -10.99
CA ALA A 17 12.83 13.49 -9.53
C ALA A 17 12.35 14.84 -9.00
N LEU A 18 11.35 14.81 -8.13
CA LEU A 18 10.81 15.99 -7.45
C LEU A 18 10.99 15.82 -5.95
N ASN A 19 11.30 16.92 -5.26
CA ASN A 19 11.34 16.97 -3.80
C ASN A 19 10.19 17.85 -3.31
N LEU A 20 9.48 17.39 -2.29
CA LEU A 20 8.51 18.22 -1.56
C LEU A 20 9.22 18.80 -0.34
N VAL A 21 9.16 20.10 -0.17
CA VAL A 21 9.87 20.82 0.90
C VAL A 21 8.97 21.87 1.55
N SER A 22 9.12 22.04 2.84
CA SER A 22 8.48 23.06 3.66
C SER A 22 9.49 24.13 4.08
N MET A 23 9.01 25.29 4.58
CA MET A 23 9.88 26.40 4.97
C MET A 23 10.88 26.02 6.06
N ASP A 24 10.49 25.12 6.96
CA ASP A 24 11.32 24.64 8.06
C ASP A 24 12.51 23.78 7.57
N GLU A 25 12.49 23.34 6.31
CA GLU A 25 13.52 22.50 5.69
C GLU A 25 14.49 23.29 4.79
N MET A 26 14.32 24.61 4.66
CA MET A 26 15.15 25.46 3.77
C MET A 26 16.64 25.43 4.12
N GLY A 27 16.98 25.22 5.40
CA GLY A 27 18.38 25.02 5.81
C GLY A 27 19.00 23.75 5.21
N SER A 28 18.21 22.71 4.96
CA SER A 28 18.66 21.49 4.25
C SER A 28 18.79 21.74 2.76
N VAL A 29 17.85 22.49 2.16
CA VAL A 29 17.92 22.89 0.75
C VAL A 29 19.18 23.70 0.46
N GLY A 30 19.49 24.71 1.28
CA GLY A 30 20.71 25.52 1.10
C GLY A 30 22.00 24.69 1.17
N LYS A 31 22.08 23.67 2.03
CA LYS A 31 23.22 22.74 2.06
C LYS A 31 23.35 21.92 0.77
N ILE A 32 22.21 21.52 0.20
CA ILE A 32 22.17 20.79 -1.09
C ILE A 32 22.63 21.70 -2.22
N GLU A 33 22.19 22.95 -2.26
CA GLU A 33 22.58 23.93 -3.28
C GLU A 33 24.08 24.24 -3.24
N GLN A 34 24.64 24.44 -2.04
CA GLN A 34 26.08 24.62 -1.87
C GLN A 34 26.87 23.41 -2.36
N LEU A 35 26.39 22.19 -2.05
CA LEU A 35 27.06 20.96 -2.47
C LEU A 35 26.95 20.73 -3.99
N GLN A 36 25.81 21.08 -4.61
CA GLN A 36 25.59 20.93 -6.05
C GLN A 36 26.17 22.10 -6.87
N GLY A 37 26.52 23.22 -6.23
CA GLY A 37 26.99 24.43 -6.89
C GLY A 37 25.91 25.12 -7.74
N ARG A 38 24.62 24.88 -7.45
CA ARG A 38 23.48 25.46 -8.19
C ARG A 38 22.30 25.70 -7.27
N SER A 39 21.50 26.71 -7.58
CA SER A 39 20.24 26.97 -6.90
C SER A 39 19.17 25.93 -7.29
N SER A 40 18.23 25.70 -6.37
CA SER A 40 17.04 24.88 -6.62
C SER A 40 16.00 25.69 -7.39
N GLU A 41 15.30 25.03 -8.28
CA GLU A 41 14.11 25.58 -8.91
C GLU A 41 12.89 25.24 -8.05
N PHE A 42 12.08 26.24 -7.74
CA PHE A 42 10.91 26.09 -6.87
C PHE A 42 9.64 26.27 -7.68
N PHE A 43 8.72 25.32 -7.49
CA PHE A 43 7.39 25.37 -8.08
C PHE A 43 6.35 25.36 -6.95
N PRO A 44 5.49 26.40 -6.84
CA PRO A 44 4.44 26.41 -5.85
C PRO A 44 3.45 25.26 -6.07
N VAL A 45 3.11 24.52 -5.01
CA VAL A 45 2.11 23.45 -5.08
C VAL A 45 0.76 23.98 -5.57
N ALA A 46 0.44 25.25 -5.29
CA ALA A 46 -0.79 25.91 -5.72
C ALA A 46 -0.90 26.09 -7.25
N GLU A 47 0.21 26.02 -8.00
CA GLU A 47 0.22 26.08 -9.46
C GLU A 47 0.04 24.71 -10.12
N LEU A 48 0.11 23.62 -9.34
CA LEU A 48 -0.10 22.28 -9.85
C LEU A 48 -1.57 22.07 -10.17
N THR A 49 -1.85 21.67 -11.41
CA THR A 49 -3.19 21.26 -11.82
C THR A 49 -3.40 19.79 -11.45
N PRO A 50 -4.44 19.44 -10.67
CA PRO A 50 -4.75 18.05 -10.39
C PRO A 50 -4.99 17.27 -11.69
N THR A 51 -4.35 16.11 -11.81
CA THR A 51 -4.56 15.22 -12.95
C THR A 51 -6.03 14.78 -13.01
N ALA A 52 -6.57 14.69 -14.23
CA ALA A 52 -7.90 14.12 -14.45
C ALA A 52 -7.96 12.67 -13.94
N GLY A 53 -8.99 12.33 -13.16
CA GLY A 53 -9.15 11.01 -12.52
C GLY A 53 -9.09 11.04 -10.99
N GLY A 54 -8.80 12.20 -10.39
CA GLY A 54 -8.87 12.39 -8.95
C GLY A 54 -7.66 11.81 -8.21
N GLU A 55 -7.82 11.61 -6.90
CA GLU A 55 -6.76 11.09 -6.05
C GLU A 55 -6.37 9.66 -6.45
N LEU A 56 -5.07 9.42 -6.58
CA LEU A 56 -4.54 8.09 -6.87
C LEU A 56 -4.70 7.19 -5.64
N VAL A 57 -5.80 6.46 -5.61
CA VAL A 57 -6.09 5.50 -4.55
C VAL A 57 -5.61 4.10 -4.93
N PRO A 58 -4.85 3.38 -4.07
CA PRO A 58 -4.24 2.10 -4.45
C PRO A 58 -5.31 1.03 -4.68
N PRO A 59 -5.39 0.29 -5.80
CA PRO A 59 -6.56 -0.53 -6.15
C PRO A 59 -6.96 -1.59 -5.10
N MET A 60 -6.03 -1.97 -4.22
CA MET A 60 -6.24 -2.93 -3.15
C MET A 60 -6.19 -2.25 -1.78
N CYS A 61 -7.01 -2.74 -0.85
CA CYS A 61 -6.93 -2.46 0.58
C CYS A 61 -6.42 -3.70 1.33
N THR A 62 -5.86 -3.52 2.52
CA THR A 62 -5.35 -4.64 3.32
C THR A 62 -6.29 -4.93 4.48
N ILE A 63 -6.71 -6.19 4.61
CA ILE A 63 -7.41 -6.68 5.80
C ILE A 63 -6.41 -7.46 6.65
N GLN A 64 -6.34 -7.14 7.93
CA GLN A 64 -5.65 -7.94 8.92
C GLN A 64 -6.63 -8.90 9.57
N ILE A 65 -6.29 -10.18 9.58
CA ILE A 65 -6.96 -11.25 10.33
C ILE A 65 -6.07 -11.58 11.53
N ILE A 66 -6.65 -11.60 12.72
CA ILE A 66 -5.99 -12.08 13.94
C ILE A 66 -5.94 -13.60 13.88
N GLY A 67 -4.72 -14.14 13.91
CA GLY A 67 -4.42 -15.54 13.68
C GLY A 67 -3.50 -15.74 12.47
N GLY A 68 -2.50 -16.59 12.62
CA GLY A 68 -1.49 -16.89 11.63
C GLY A 68 -1.00 -18.33 11.72
N ARG A 69 0.31 -18.54 11.52
CA ARG A 69 0.92 -19.87 11.49
C ARG A 69 0.67 -20.68 12.77
N LYS A 70 0.68 -20.04 13.95
CA LYS A 70 0.49 -20.72 15.25
C LYS A 70 -0.93 -21.26 15.41
N GLU A 71 -1.91 -20.58 14.84
CA GLU A 71 -3.31 -21.02 14.77
C GLU A 71 -3.56 -22.02 13.63
N LYS A 72 -2.48 -22.41 12.93
CA LYS A 72 -2.44 -23.28 11.75
C LYS A 72 -3.13 -22.70 10.52
N ILE A 73 -3.25 -21.37 10.44
CA ILE A 73 -3.77 -20.69 9.25
C ILE A 73 -2.70 -20.76 8.15
N ARG A 74 -3.13 -21.04 6.92
CA ARG A 74 -2.34 -21.05 5.69
C ARG A 74 -2.99 -20.13 4.67
N ALA A 75 -2.22 -19.66 3.69
CA ALA A 75 -2.75 -18.81 2.63
C ALA A 75 -3.91 -19.47 1.87
N GLY A 76 -3.83 -20.80 1.66
CA GLY A 76 -4.92 -21.58 1.05
C GLY A 76 -6.20 -21.60 1.88
N ASP A 77 -6.12 -21.57 3.22
CA ASP A 77 -7.31 -21.52 4.08
C ASP A 77 -8.03 -20.17 3.92
N VAL A 78 -7.27 -19.07 3.87
CA VAL A 78 -7.81 -17.71 3.65
C VAL A 78 -8.38 -17.58 2.24
N MET A 79 -7.68 -18.12 1.24
CA MET A 79 -8.15 -18.14 -0.14
C MET A 79 -9.45 -18.94 -0.27
N GLY A 80 -9.52 -20.10 0.37
CA GLY A 80 -10.73 -20.93 0.43
C GLY A 80 -11.91 -20.17 1.04
N ALA A 81 -11.73 -19.55 2.20
CA ALA A 81 -12.78 -18.75 2.83
C ALA A 81 -13.26 -17.59 1.93
N MET A 82 -12.33 -16.87 1.30
CA MET A 82 -12.68 -15.73 0.44
C MET A 82 -13.41 -16.13 -0.84
N CYS A 83 -12.95 -17.17 -1.54
CA CYS A 83 -13.57 -17.59 -2.80
C CYS A 83 -14.74 -18.55 -2.60
N ALA A 84 -14.54 -19.66 -1.87
CA ALA A 84 -15.55 -20.71 -1.77
C ALA A 84 -16.68 -20.31 -0.82
N ASP A 85 -16.35 -19.79 0.37
CA ASP A 85 -17.38 -19.49 1.38
C ASP A 85 -18.03 -18.12 1.16
N PHE A 86 -17.25 -17.11 0.74
CA PHE A 86 -17.76 -15.74 0.59
C PHE A 86 -18.12 -15.36 -0.85
N GLY A 87 -17.75 -16.17 -1.84
CA GLY A 87 -18.11 -15.99 -3.25
C GLY A 87 -17.32 -14.90 -3.98
N TYR A 88 -16.15 -14.49 -3.50
CA TYR A 88 -15.33 -13.50 -4.20
C TYR A 88 -14.52 -14.13 -5.33
N GLY A 89 -14.32 -13.37 -6.42
CA GLY A 89 -13.44 -13.77 -7.51
C GLY A 89 -11.98 -13.79 -7.08
N ARG A 90 -11.17 -14.68 -7.67
CA ARG A 90 -9.74 -14.82 -7.34
C ARG A 90 -8.97 -13.53 -7.67
N GLU A 91 -9.37 -12.84 -8.72
CA GLU A 91 -8.85 -11.55 -9.16
C GLU A 91 -9.09 -10.41 -8.15
N GLN A 92 -10.11 -10.56 -7.29
CA GLN A 92 -10.40 -9.59 -6.24
C GLN A 92 -9.54 -9.80 -4.99
N ILE A 93 -8.78 -10.90 -4.92
CA ILE A 93 -7.93 -11.26 -3.79
C ILE A 93 -6.47 -11.21 -4.24
N GLY A 94 -5.71 -10.32 -3.61
CA GLY A 94 -4.31 -10.13 -3.88
C GLY A 94 -3.42 -11.00 -3.00
N LYS A 95 -2.23 -10.47 -2.70
CA LYS A 95 -1.23 -11.15 -1.88
C LYS A 95 -1.77 -11.48 -0.48
N ILE A 96 -1.56 -12.73 -0.06
CA ILE A 96 -1.83 -13.22 1.30
C ILE A 96 -0.49 -13.43 2.00
N SER A 97 -0.24 -12.67 3.07
CA SER A 97 0.96 -12.79 3.90
C SER A 97 0.60 -13.34 5.27
N VAL A 98 1.05 -14.55 5.57
CA VAL A 98 0.79 -15.22 6.85
C VAL A 98 2.00 -15.03 7.77
N ASN A 99 1.79 -14.39 8.92
CA ASN A 99 2.79 -14.26 9.99
C ASN A 99 2.46 -15.25 11.13
N ASP A 100 3.15 -15.16 12.26
CA ASP A 100 2.95 -16.12 13.35
C ASP A 100 1.58 -15.98 14.02
N PHE A 101 1.13 -14.74 14.24
CA PHE A 101 -0.10 -14.40 14.98
C PHE A 101 -1.11 -13.57 14.17
N SER A 102 -0.79 -13.24 12.92
CA SER A 102 -1.66 -12.44 12.06
C SER A 102 -1.50 -12.85 10.62
N THR A 103 -2.57 -12.68 9.85
CA THR A 103 -2.58 -12.88 8.41
C THR A 103 -3.07 -11.61 7.74
N TYR A 104 -2.37 -11.16 6.71
CA TYR A 104 -2.75 -9.99 5.92
C TYR A 104 -3.17 -10.43 4.54
N VAL A 105 -4.31 -9.93 4.08
CA VAL A 105 -4.82 -10.20 2.74
C VAL A 105 -5.12 -8.89 2.05
N ALA A 106 -4.53 -8.70 0.87
CA ALA A 106 -4.90 -7.62 -0.03
C ALA A 106 -6.23 -8.00 -0.71
N VAL A 107 -7.18 -7.08 -0.75
CA VAL A 107 -8.49 -7.25 -1.39
C VAL A 107 -8.81 -6.03 -2.24
N ASP A 108 -9.56 -6.21 -3.32
CA ASP A 108 -10.04 -5.10 -4.14
C ASP A 108 -10.80 -4.10 -3.27
N ARG A 109 -10.47 -2.80 -3.40
CA ARG A 109 -11.06 -1.75 -2.55
C ARG A 109 -12.59 -1.80 -2.57
N ARG A 110 -13.21 -2.15 -3.70
CA ARG A 110 -14.67 -2.18 -3.87
C ARG A 110 -15.35 -3.19 -2.95
N ILE A 111 -14.65 -4.26 -2.56
CA ILE A 111 -15.18 -5.31 -1.69
C ILE A 111 -14.62 -5.26 -0.27
N ALA A 112 -13.67 -4.37 0.02
CA ALA A 112 -12.87 -4.44 1.24
C ALA A 112 -13.70 -4.39 2.53
N ALA A 113 -14.66 -3.46 2.61
CA ALA A 113 -15.54 -3.34 3.77
C ALA A 113 -16.42 -4.58 3.96
N GLN A 114 -17.02 -5.07 2.87
CA GLN A 114 -17.89 -6.25 2.90
C GLN A 114 -17.11 -7.54 3.23
N ALA A 115 -15.92 -7.70 2.65
CA ALA A 115 -15.02 -8.82 2.93
C ALA A 115 -14.58 -8.82 4.40
N CYS A 116 -14.25 -7.65 4.97
CA CYS A 116 -13.91 -7.53 6.39
C CYS A 116 -15.10 -7.91 7.29
N ALA A 117 -16.32 -7.48 6.96
CA ALA A 117 -17.51 -7.87 7.71
C ALA A 117 -17.78 -9.38 7.63
N LYS A 118 -17.70 -9.97 6.43
CA LYS A 118 -17.86 -11.43 6.23
C LYS A 118 -16.80 -12.24 6.98
N LEU A 119 -15.55 -11.78 7.03
CA LEU A 119 -14.49 -12.44 7.81
C LEU A 119 -14.78 -12.44 9.31
N ASN A 120 -15.36 -11.36 9.86
CA ASN A 120 -15.73 -11.28 11.27
C ASN A 120 -16.97 -12.12 11.62
N ALA A 121 -17.91 -12.25 10.69
CA ALA A 121 -19.11 -13.07 10.88
C ALA A 121 -18.89 -14.56 10.54
N GLY A 122 -17.93 -14.84 9.67
CA GLY A 122 -17.65 -16.16 9.12
C GLY A 122 -16.58 -16.92 9.90
N LYS A 123 -16.06 -17.96 9.23
CA LYS A 123 -15.00 -18.81 9.75
C LYS A 123 -13.89 -18.93 8.72
N VAL A 124 -12.65 -18.96 9.18
CA VAL A 124 -11.48 -19.33 8.38
C VAL A 124 -10.96 -20.64 8.96
N LYS A 125 -10.86 -21.68 8.13
CA LYS A 125 -10.46 -23.02 8.58
C LYS A 125 -11.35 -23.55 9.72
N GLY A 126 -12.66 -23.31 9.63
CA GLY A 126 -13.64 -23.71 10.65
C GLY A 126 -13.54 -22.97 11.99
N LYS A 127 -12.68 -21.96 12.12
CA LYS A 127 -12.53 -21.13 13.33
C LYS A 127 -13.02 -19.71 13.09
N THR A 128 -13.70 -19.14 14.09
CA THR A 128 -14.03 -17.72 14.09
C THR A 128 -12.74 -16.91 14.21
N VAL A 129 -12.62 -15.85 13.41
CA VAL A 129 -11.48 -14.94 13.42
C VAL A 129 -11.96 -13.51 13.64
N LYS A 130 -11.06 -12.67 14.15
CA LYS A 130 -11.29 -11.22 14.17
C LYS A 130 -10.53 -10.59 13.01
N ALA A 131 -11.19 -9.75 12.24
CA ALA A 131 -10.60 -9.06 11.10
C ALA A 131 -10.80 -7.54 11.21
N ARG A 132 -9.83 -6.76 10.75
CA ARG A 132 -9.95 -5.31 10.62
C ARG A 132 -9.40 -4.83 9.28
N LEU A 133 -10.06 -3.84 8.70
CA LEU A 133 -9.56 -3.12 7.55
C LEU A 133 -8.49 -2.12 8.02
N LEU A 134 -7.35 -2.08 7.32
CA LEU A 134 -6.25 -1.14 7.57
C LEU A 134 -6.33 0.08 6.66
#